data_AF-R4RML2-F1
#
_entry.id   AF-R4RML2-F1
#
_cell.length_a   1.000
_cell.length_b   1.000
_cell.length_c   1.000
_cell.angle_alpha   90.00
_cell.angle_beta   90.00
_cell.angle_gamma   90.00
#
_symmetry.space_group_name_H-M   'P 1'
#
loop_
_entity.id
_entity.type
_entity.pdbx_description
1 polymer ?
#
loop_
_entity_poly.entity_id
_entity_poly.type
_entity_poly.pdbx_seq_one_letter_code
_entity_poly.pdbx_strand_id
1 'polypeptide(L)'
;MSKVLEHLKRSENRDAYIEITSPAYKKISILFPIKIVKHAFETTDCCYCLVCKNDTLQIELAKQYRDAYVLWMKRCYIKPGISYSAQEIRAHFGRSSREIYNQEGKKCLYRYVTNPFIDDWYVDWIECSGSNNTFSNFYDTTPPPKKPQELNIN
;
A
#
# COMPACT_ATOMS: atom_id res chain seq x y z
N MET A 1 40.33 -33.51 9.03
CA MET A 1 38.85 -33.56 8.94
C MET A 1 38.36 -32.22 8.42
N SER A 2 37.45 -32.26 7.45
CA SER A 2 36.99 -31.12 6.66
C SER A 2 36.30 -30.08 7.53
N LYS A 3 36.81 -28.84 7.55
CA LYS A 3 36.08 -27.70 8.12
C LYS A 3 34.92 -27.36 7.17
N VAL A 4 33.74 -27.91 7.42
CA VAL A 4 32.54 -27.48 6.70
C VAL A 4 32.06 -26.18 7.33
N LEU A 5 32.53 -25.07 6.77
CA LEU A 5 32.00 -23.74 7.08
C LEU A 5 30.74 -23.53 6.24
N GLU A 6 29.58 -23.86 6.80
CA GLU A 6 28.32 -23.63 6.09
C GLU A 6 27.79 -22.22 6.40
N HIS A 7 27.88 -21.34 5.40
CA HIS A 7 27.31 -20.00 5.44
C HIS A 7 26.06 -19.95 4.57
N LEU A 8 24.90 -19.83 5.21
CA LEU A 8 23.62 -19.76 4.52
C LEU A 8 23.01 -18.37 4.68
N LYS A 9 22.76 -17.70 3.55
CA LYS A 9 21.97 -16.46 3.48
C LYS A 9 20.63 -16.76 2.82
N ARG A 10 19.54 -16.38 3.48
CA ARG A 10 18.18 -16.48 2.94
C ARG A 10 17.42 -15.18 3.20
N SER A 11 16.52 -14.85 2.28
CA SER A 11 15.47 -13.85 2.47
C SER A 11 14.12 -14.54 2.64
N GLU A 12 13.31 -14.07 3.57
CA GLU A 12 11.93 -14.50 3.77
C GLU A 12 11.01 -13.28 3.71
N ASN A 13 9.96 -13.33 2.89
CA ASN A 13 8.98 -12.26 2.82
C ASN A 13 7.95 -12.43 3.94
N ARG A 14 7.73 -11.36 4.71
CA ARG A 14 6.60 -11.25 5.64
C ARG A 14 5.59 -10.24 5.13
N ASP A 15 4.35 -10.34 5.61
CA ASP A 15 3.25 -9.45 5.21
C ASP A 15 2.69 -8.71 6.42
N ALA A 16 2.65 -7.37 6.36
CA ALA A 16 1.99 -6.50 7.34
C ALA A 16 0.59 -6.04 6.87
N TYR A 17 -0.10 -6.87 6.09
CA TYR A 17 -1.33 -6.56 5.35
C TYR A 17 -2.34 -5.68 6.10
N ILE A 18 -3.07 -4.90 5.31
CA ILE A 18 -4.23 -4.13 5.73
C ILE A 18 -5.47 -4.84 5.19
N GLU A 19 -6.46 -5.05 6.04
CA GLU A 19 -7.73 -5.67 5.68
C GLU A 19 -8.87 -4.71 6.03
N ILE A 20 -9.74 -4.51 5.07
CA ILE A 20 -10.94 -3.69 5.16
C ILE A 20 -12.12 -4.61 4.90
N THR A 21 -13.09 -4.61 5.78
CA THR A 21 -14.27 -5.48 5.67
C THR A 21 -15.54 -4.72 5.27
N SER A 22 -15.50 -3.39 5.27
CA SER A 22 -16.63 -2.52 4.94
C SER A 22 -16.13 -1.16 4.41
N PRO A 23 -16.83 -0.53 3.46
CA PRO A 23 -18.08 -0.96 2.78
C PRO A 23 -17.88 -2.11 1.77
N ALA A 24 -16.67 -2.28 1.24
CA ALA A 24 -16.29 -3.40 0.40
C ALA A 24 -15.05 -4.08 0.97
N TYR A 25 -15.01 -5.40 0.86
CA TYR A 25 -13.85 -6.18 1.25
C TYR A 25 -12.64 -5.81 0.40
N LYS A 26 -11.53 -5.44 1.04
CA LYS A 26 -10.27 -5.20 0.35
C LYS A 26 -9.08 -5.54 1.25
N LYS A 27 -8.15 -6.33 0.71
CA LYS A 27 -6.89 -6.68 1.37
C LYS A 27 -5.72 -6.08 0.58
N ILE A 28 -4.86 -5.33 1.27
CA ILE A 28 -3.67 -4.70 0.71
C ILE A 28 -2.45 -5.31 1.38
N SER A 29 -1.68 -6.10 0.65
CA SER A 29 -0.45 -6.72 1.18
C SER A 29 0.69 -5.73 1.22
N ILE A 30 1.40 -5.71 2.36
CA ILE A 30 2.61 -4.93 2.58
C ILE A 30 3.72 -5.95 2.81
N LEU A 31 4.25 -6.48 1.71
CA LEU A 31 5.32 -7.46 1.76
C LEU A 31 6.65 -6.79 2.06
N PHE A 32 7.44 -7.35 2.96
CA PHE A 32 8.78 -6.87 3.29
C PHE A 32 9.75 -8.04 3.56
N PRO A 33 11.03 -7.92 3.16
CA PRO A 33 11.99 -9.00 3.32
C PRO A 33 12.65 -8.98 4.71
N ILE A 34 12.78 -10.16 5.30
CA ILE A 34 13.65 -10.41 6.45
C ILE A 34 14.85 -11.22 5.98
N LYS A 35 16.03 -10.68 6.22
CA LYS A 35 17.30 -11.34 5.95
C LYS A 35 17.67 -12.20 7.13
N ILE A 36 17.96 -13.46 6.86
CA ILE A 36 18.41 -14.45 7.83
C ILE A 36 19.80 -14.90 7.41
N VAL A 37 20.76 -14.72 8.32
CA VAL A 37 22.12 -15.24 8.16
C VAL A 37 22.30 -16.36 9.17
N LYS A 38 22.66 -17.55 8.68
CA LYS A 38 23.04 -18.68 9.51
C LYS A 38 24.51 -18.97 9.32
N HIS A 39 25.19 -19.23 10.42
CA HIS A 39 26.58 -19.64 10.41
C HIS A 39 26.77 -20.82 11.35
N ALA A 40 27.20 -21.95 10.81
CA ALA A 40 27.58 -23.11 11.59
C ALA A 40 29.12 -23.18 11.70
N PHE A 41 29.61 -23.48 12.89
CA PHE A 41 31.03 -23.75 13.12
C PHE A 41 31.19 -24.85 14.16
N GLU A 42 32.23 -25.66 14.00
CA GLU A 42 32.50 -26.82 14.84
C GLU A 42 33.73 -26.56 15.72
N THR A 43 33.64 -26.94 16.99
CA THR A 43 34.77 -27.09 17.90
C THR A 43 35.17 -28.56 17.99
N THR A 44 36.14 -28.87 18.84
CA THR A 44 36.61 -30.24 19.09
C THR A 44 35.54 -31.17 19.66
N ASP A 45 34.47 -30.62 20.23
CA ASP A 45 33.47 -31.33 21.04
C ASP A 45 32.02 -30.92 20.74
N CYS A 46 31.79 -29.84 19.98
CA CYS A 46 30.45 -29.31 19.75
C CYS A 46 30.29 -28.62 18.38
N CYS A 47 29.06 -28.53 17.88
CA CYS A 47 28.69 -27.73 16.71
C CYS A 47 27.86 -26.54 17.19
N TYR A 48 28.30 -25.33 16.89
CA TYR A 48 27.58 -24.09 17.18
C TYR A 48 26.87 -23.58 15.93
N CYS A 49 25.67 -23.02 16.12
CA CYS A 49 24.91 -22.37 15.06
C CYS A 49 24.51 -20.95 15.50
N LEU A 50 25.05 -19.95 14.83
CA LEU A 50 24.68 -18.55 14.98
C LEU A 50 23.59 -18.21 13.96
N VAL A 51 22.47 -17.66 14.43
CA VAL A 51 21.37 -17.18 13.58
C VAL A 51 21.14 -15.70 13.83
N CYS A 52 21.39 -14.87 12.82
CA CYS A 52 21.14 -13.43 12.87
C CYS A 52 19.97 -13.06 11.95
N LYS A 53 19.08 -12.19 12.44
CA LYS A 53 17.93 -11.65 11.69
C LYS A 53 17.88 -10.15 11.82
N ASN A 54 17.47 -9.45 10.76
CA ASN A 54 17.18 -8.01 10.81
C ASN A 54 15.69 -7.72 11.10
N ASP A 55 15.01 -8.62 11.80
CA ASP A 55 13.56 -8.62 11.91
C ASP A 55 13.01 -7.45 12.74
N THR A 56 13.71 -7.03 13.79
CA THR A 56 13.22 -5.98 14.71
C THR A 56 12.98 -4.66 13.97
N LEU A 57 14.00 -4.15 13.27
CA LEU A 57 13.88 -2.91 12.48
C LEU A 57 12.87 -3.05 11.33
N GLN A 58 12.89 -4.18 10.62
CA GLN A 58 11.99 -4.43 9.50
C GLN A 58 10.52 -4.46 9.92
N ILE A 59 10.23 -5.11 11.05
CA ILE A 59 8.86 -5.19 11.61
C ILE A 59 8.41 -3.81 12.08
N GLU A 60 9.29 -3.03 12.72
CA GLU A 60 8.95 -1.68 13.18
C GLU A 60 8.63 -0.74 12.01
N LEU A 61 9.49 -0.70 10.99
CA LEU A 61 9.26 0.09 9.79
C LEU A 61 7.98 -0.34 9.05
N ALA A 62 7.72 -1.65 8.96
CA ALA A 62 6.51 -2.16 8.34
C ALA A 62 5.23 -1.74 9.11
N LYS A 63 5.26 -1.73 10.44
CA LYS A 63 4.17 -1.23 11.29
C LYS A 63 3.94 0.26 11.08
N GLN A 64 4.99 1.08 11.15
CA GLN A 64 4.88 2.53 10.96
C GLN A 64 4.32 2.87 9.57
N TYR A 65 4.81 2.20 8.53
CA TYR A 65 4.32 2.37 7.17
C TYR A 65 2.84 1.94 7.05
N ARG A 66 2.47 0.78 7.61
CA ARG A 66 1.08 0.31 7.65
C ARG A 66 0.16 1.34 8.31
N ASP A 67 0.54 1.86 9.47
CA ASP A 67 -0.29 2.80 10.23
C ASP A 67 -0.48 4.12 9.47
N ALA A 68 0.59 4.66 8.89
CA ALA A 68 0.53 5.84 8.03
C ALA A 68 -0.38 5.60 6.80
N TYR A 69 -0.31 4.41 6.22
CA TYR A 69 -1.14 4.05 5.07
C TYR A 69 -2.62 3.90 5.46
N VAL A 70 -2.93 3.33 6.62
CA VAL A 70 -4.30 3.27 7.17
C VAL A 70 -4.86 4.69 7.38
N LEU A 71 -4.05 5.62 7.89
CA LEU A 71 -4.47 7.03 8.04
C LEU A 71 -4.77 7.66 6.68
N TRP A 72 -3.94 7.40 5.67
CA TRP A 72 -4.19 7.83 4.29
C TRP A 72 -5.52 7.28 3.75
N MET A 73 -5.80 5.99 3.95
CA MET A 73 -7.06 5.37 3.49
C MET A 73 -8.30 5.96 4.17
N LYS A 74 -8.19 6.29 5.47
CA LYS A 74 -9.28 6.92 6.21
C LYS A 74 -9.61 8.31 5.65
N ARG A 75 -8.60 9.09 5.28
CA ARG A 75 -8.78 10.45 4.72
C ARG A 75 -9.25 10.47 3.27
N CYS A 76 -9.04 9.39 2.51
CA CYS A 76 -9.45 9.32 1.09
C CYS A 76 -10.90 9.76 0.91
N TYR A 77 -11.11 10.67 -0.04
CA TYR A 77 -12.43 11.18 -0.42
C TYR A 77 -13.30 10.09 -1.03
N ILE A 78 -12.74 9.28 -1.92
CA ILE A 78 -13.41 8.12 -2.49
C ILE A 78 -12.84 6.85 -1.86
N LYS A 79 -13.74 6.00 -1.39
CA LYS A 79 -13.46 4.69 -0.81
C LYS A 79 -14.17 3.62 -1.65
N PRO A 80 -13.56 2.44 -1.83
CA PRO A 80 -14.11 1.41 -2.68
C PRO A 80 -15.42 0.89 -2.08
N GLY A 81 -16.44 0.64 -2.92
CA GLY A 81 -17.71 0.04 -2.47
C GLY A 81 -18.71 0.97 -1.78
N ILE A 82 -18.39 2.25 -1.56
CA ILE A 82 -19.41 3.27 -1.23
C ILE A 82 -19.98 3.81 -2.53
N SER A 83 -21.31 3.99 -2.56
CA SER A 83 -22.00 4.74 -3.60
C SER A 83 -21.93 6.23 -3.25
N TYR A 84 -21.44 7.04 -4.19
CA TYR A 84 -21.37 8.48 -4.08
C TYR A 84 -22.29 9.14 -5.09
N SER A 85 -23.00 10.17 -4.67
CA SER A 85 -23.61 11.11 -5.60
C SER A 85 -22.52 11.90 -6.32
N ALA A 86 -22.85 12.33 -7.53
CA ALA A 86 -21.93 13.10 -8.33
C ALA A 86 -21.63 14.48 -7.66
N GLN A 87 -22.55 14.99 -6.83
CA GLN A 87 -22.35 16.19 -6.01
C GLN A 87 -21.35 16.00 -4.87
N GLU A 88 -21.36 14.85 -4.17
CA GLU A 88 -20.40 14.53 -3.10
C GLU A 88 -18.97 14.44 -3.66
N ILE A 89 -18.80 13.75 -4.79
CA ILE A 89 -17.50 13.68 -5.48
C ILE A 89 -17.01 15.11 -5.80
N ARG A 90 -17.88 15.94 -6.36
CA ARG A 90 -17.55 17.35 -6.67
C ARG A 90 -17.24 18.17 -5.43
N ALA A 91 -17.90 17.94 -4.30
CA ALA A 91 -17.63 18.66 -3.06
C ALA A 91 -16.18 18.41 -2.56
N HIS A 92 -15.62 17.24 -2.86
CA HIS A 92 -14.24 16.89 -2.53
C HIS A 92 -13.20 17.44 -3.51
N PHE A 93 -13.48 17.38 -4.83
CA PHE A 93 -12.48 17.71 -5.87
C PHE A 93 -12.68 19.08 -6.53
N GLY A 94 -13.81 19.75 -6.32
CA GLY A 94 -14.12 21.06 -6.90
C GLY A 94 -14.48 21.02 -8.39
N ARG A 95 -14.53 22.19 -9.03
CA ARG A 95 -14.88 22.38 -10.46
C ARG A 95 -13.65 22.65 -11.31
N SER A 96 -12.64 21.80 -11.18
CA SER A 96 -11.38 21.92 -11.89
C SER A 96 -10.77 20.54 -12.08
N SER A 97 -10.34 20.22 -13.29
CA SER A 97 -9.58 18.99 -13.53
C SER A 97 -8.29 19.00 -12.69
N ARG A 98 -7.96 17.88 -12.06
CA ARG A 98 -6.75 17.74 -11.23
C ARG A 98 -6.24 16.31 -11.18
N GLU A 99 -4.95 16.19 -10.90
CA GLU A 99 -4.35 14.91 -10.56
C GLU A 99 -4.89 14.42 -9.20
N ILE A 100 -5.19 13.13 -9.14
CA ILE A 100 -5.56 12.40 -7.92
C ILE A 100 -4.75 11.12 -7.87
N TYR A 101 -4.72 10.44 -6.73
CA TYR A 101 -3.90 9.25 -6.53
C TYR A 101 -4.73 8.08 -6.04
N ASN A 102 -4.46 6.90 -6.60
CA ASN A 102 -5.04 5.67 -6.11
C ASN A 102 -4.19 5.02 -5.00
N GLN A 103 -4.66 3.90 -4.45
CA GLN A 103 -3.95 3.19 -3.37
C GLN A 103 -2.55 2.67 -3.76
N GLU A 104 -2.26 2.49 -5.05
CA GLU A 104 -0.94 2.05 -5.54
C GLU A 104 0.02 3.24 -5.70
N GLY A 105 -0.44 4.47 -5.46
CA GLY A 105 0.30 5.69 -5.75
C GLY A 105 0.33 6.04 -7.24
N LYS A 106 -0.49 5.36 -8.06
CA LYS A 106 -0.67 5.71 -9.47
C LYS A 106 -1.37 7.07 -9.56
N LYS A 107 -0.82 7.93 -10.42
CA LYS A 107 -1.46 9.18 -10.84
C LYS A 107 -2.68 8.85 -11.70
N CYS A 108 -3.82 9.35 -11.27
CA CYS A 108 -5.11 9.28 -11.93
C CYS A 108 -5.62 10.70 -12.19
N LEU A 109 -6.71 10.83 -12.95
CA LEU A 109 -7.28 12.12 -13.30
C LEU A 109 -8.70 12.25 -12.75
N TYR A 110 -8.94 13.28 -11.93
CA TYR A 110 -10.27 13.87 -11.81
C TYR A 110 -10.44 14.84 -12.97
N ARG A 111 -11.32 14.53 -13.92
CA ARG A 111 -11.59 15.39 -15.08
C ARG A 111 -12.92 16.08 -14.88
N TYR A 112 -12.94 17.39 -15.03
CA TYR A 112 -14.15 18.20 -15.07
C TYR A 112 -14.25 18.85 -16.45
N VAL A 113 -15.42 18.75 -17.08
CA VAL A 113 -15.73 19.29 -18.39
C VAL A 113 -16.96 20.18 -18.26
N THR A 114 -16.81 21.47 -18.55
CA THR A 114 -17.94 22.39 -18.58
C THR A 114 -18.71 22.22 -19.87
N ASN A 115 -20.03 22.05 -19.79
CA ASN A 115 -20.90 22.03 -20.96
C ASN A 115 -21.99 23.10 -20.84
N PRO A 116 -22.67 23.45 -21.94
CA PRO A 116 -23.72 24.47 -21.93
C PRO A 116 -24.94 24.18 -21.04
N PHE A 117 -25.21 22.91 -20.71
CA PHE A 117 -26.40 22.48 -19.96
C PHE A 117 -26.06 21.78 -18.65
N ILE A 118 -25.23 20.74 -18.71
CA ILE A 118 -24.85 19.92 -17.57
C ILE A 118 -23.36 19.63 -17.69
N ASP A 119 -22.57 20.10 -16.72
CA ASP A 119 -21.16 19.76 -16.65
C ASP A 119 -20.98 18.24 -16.47
N ASP A 120 -19.92 17.70 -17.07
CA ASP A 120 -19.52 16.30 -16.87
C ASP A 120 -18.29 16.23 -15.97
N TRP A 121 -18.18 15.12 -15.25
CA TRP A 121 -16.95 14.81 -14.53
C TRP A 121 -16.66 13.33 -14.51
N TYR A 122 -15.37 13.02 -14.36
CA TYR A 122 -14.83 11.67 -14.42
C TYR A 122 -13.82 11.48 -13.31
N VAL A 123 -13.79 10.28 -12.73
CA VAL A 123 -12.76 9.82 -11.79
C VAL A 123 -12.03 8.66 -12.45
N ASP A 124 -10.77 8.87 -12.80
CA ASP A 124 -9.95 7.90 -13.54
C ASP A 124 -10.65 7.34 -14.78
N TRP A 125 -11.19 8.24 -15.61
CA TRP A 125 -11.95 7.95 -16.84
C TRP A 125 -13.33 7.30 -16.64
N ILE A 126 -13.76 7.08 -15.40
CA ILE A 126 -15.11 6.63 -15.09
C ILE A 126 -16.01 7.85 -14.97
N GLU A 127 -16.98 7.95 -15.87
CA GLU A 127 -17.99 9.01 -15.83
C GLU A 127 -18.79 8.96 -14.53
N CYS A 128 -18.95 10.11 -13.91
CA CYS A 128 -19.70 10.26 -12.67
C CYS A 128 -21.08 10.86 -12.98
N SER A 129 -22.09 10.01 -13.14
CA SER A 129 -23.45 10.44 -13.48
C SER A 129 -24.42 10.29 -12.30
N GLY A 130 -25.42 11.18 -12.24
CA GLY A 130 -26.56 11.07 -11.33
C GLY A 130 -26.20 10.89 -9.85
N SER A 131 -26.88 9.94 -9.20
CA SER A 131 -26.86 9.79 -7.73
C SER A 131 -25.98 8.65 -7.22
N ASN A 132 -25.53 7.71 -8.06
CA ASN A 132 -24.87 6.49 -7.61
C ASN A 132 -23.61 6.15 -8.42
N ASN A 133 -22.45 6.47 -7.86
CA ASN A 133 -21.14 6.21 -8.44
C ASN A 133 -20.30 5.41 -7.46
N THR A 134 -19.93 4.19 -7.85
CA THR A 134 -19.15 3.27 -7.00
C THR A 134 -17.81 2.98 -7.65
N PHE A 135 -16.76 2.96 -6.84
CA PHE A 135 -15.39 2.73 -7.30
C PHE A 135 -14.80 1.48 -6.68
N SER A 136 -13.80 0.91 -7.35
CA SER A 136 -13.01 -0.23 -6.85
C SER A 136 -11.75 0.21 -6.11
N ASN A 137 -11.36 1.48 -6.22
CA ASN A 137 -10.14 2.04 -5.67
C ASN A 137 -10.41 3.13 -4.63
N PHE A 138 -9.40 3.38 -3.79
CA PHE A 138 -9.31 4.61 -3.03
C PHE A 138 -8.86 5.74 -3.95
N TYR A 139 -9.40 6.95 -3.76
CA TYR A 139 -8.85 8.15 -4.40
C TYR A 139 -8.75 9.32 -3.42
N ASP A 140 -7.61 10.00 -3.50
CA ASP A 140 -7.31 11.21 -2.74
C ASP A 140 -6.53 12.20 -3.60
N THR A 141 -6.47 13.47 -3.18
CA THR A 141 -5.66 14.49 -3.85
C THR A 141 -4.17 14.40 -3.48
N THR A 142 -3.84 13.61 -2.46
CA THR A 142 -2.47 13.35 -2.01
C THR A 142 -2.10 11.89 -2.26
N PRO A 143 -0.84 11.58 -2.64
CA PRO A 143 -0.41 10.20 -2.79
C PRO A 143 -0.40 9.47 -1.45
N PRO A 144 -0.53 8.12 -1.46
CA PRO A 144 -0.26 7.31 -0.28
C PRO A 144 1.18 7.51 0.21
N PRO A 145 1.49 7.20 1.48
CA PRO A 145 2.86 7.27 1.98
C PRO A 145 3.77 6.39 1.11
N LYS A 146 5.02 6.84 0.94
CA LYS A 146 6.02 6.05 0.22
C LYS A 146 6.52 4.90 1.10
N LYS A 147 6.62 3.71 0.52
CA LYS A 147 7.21 2.56 1.18
C LYS A 147 8.69 2.86 1.49
N PRO A 148 9.16 2.68 2.75
CA PRO A 148 10.57 2.83 3.09
C PRO A 148 11.45 1.90 2.24
N GLN A 149 12.63 2.39 1.86
CA GLN A 149 13.53 1.66 0.96
C GLN A 149 14.02 0.34 1.57
N GLU A 150 14.15 0.32 2.90
CA GLU A 150 14.57 -0.84 3.69
C GLU A 150 13.57 -2.00 3.58
N LEU A 151 12.30 -1.71 3.31
CA LEU A 151 11.24 -2.71 3.14
C LEU A 151 11.12 -3.22 1.70
N ASN A 152 11.89 -2.68 0.75
CA ASN A 152 11.82 -3.10 -0.64
C ASN A 152 12.36 -4.51 -0.81
N ILE A 153 11.63 -5.32 -1.58
CA ILE A 153 12.05 -6.65 -1.97
C ILE A 153 13.02 -6.45 -3.14
N ASN A 154 14.30 -6.73 -2.90
CA ASN A 154 15.33 -6.76 -3.94
C ASN A 154 15.42 -8.14 -4.57
#